data_AF-A0A3D0RLI9-F1
#
_entry.id   AF-A0A3D0RLI9-F1
#
_cell.length_a   1.000
_cell.length_b   1.000
_cell.length_c   1.000
_cell.angle_alpha   90.00
_cell.angle_beta   90.00
_cell.angle_gamma   90.00
#
_symmetry.space_group_name_H-M   'P 1'
#
loop_
_entity.id
_entity.type
_entity.pdbx_description
1 polymer ?
#
loop_
_entity_poly.entity_id
_entity_poly.type
_entity_poly.pdbx_seq_one_letter_code
_entity_poly.pdbx_strand_id
1 'polypeptide(L)' 'TDSGLDIDALRIVAAGVNALHSPEKAAIVITHYQRLLDYIQPDVVHVLYDGKII' A
#
# COMPACT_ATOMS: atom_id res chain seq x y z
N THR A 1 -11.52 15.70 -1.92
CA THR A 1 -11.55 15.56 -0.46
C THR A 1 -11.72 14.09 -0.19
N ASP A 2 -10.61 13.38 0.06
CA ASP A 2 -10.69 12.04 0.63
C ASP A 2 -11.42 12.17 1.96
N SER A 3 -12.61 11.56 1.99
CA SER A 3 -13.52 11.61 3.11
C SER A 3 -12.94 10.77 4.26
N GLY A 4 -13.36 11.01 5.50
CA GLY A 4 -12.88 10.22 6.65
C GLY A 4 -13.06 8.70 6.48
N LEU A 5 -14.02 8.27 5.67
CA LEU A 5 -14.23 6.86 5.27
C LEU A 5 -13.03 6.27 4.52
N ASP A 6 -12.35 7.07 3.69
CA ASP A 6 -11.18 6.62 2.92
C ASP A 6 -9.99 6.35 3.85
N ILE A 7 -9.84 7.14 4.91
CA ILE A 7 -8.79 6.93 5.93
C ILE A 7 -9.03 5.63 6.70
N ASP A 8 -10.28 5.37 7.11
CA ASP A 8 -10.62 4.15 7.84
C ASP A 8 -10.44 2.90 6.97
N ALA A 9 -10.82 2.97 5.70
CA ALA A 9 -10.58 1.90 4.73
C ALA A 9 -9.08 1.62 4.55
N LEU A 10 -8.24 2.67 4.41
CA LEU A 10 -6.79 2.53 4.32
C LEU A 10 -6.20 1.86 5.57
N ARG A 11 -6.69 2.21 6.77
CA ARG A 11 -6.24 1.59 8.02
C ARG A 11 -6.60 0.11 8.12
N ILE A 12 -7.80 -0.27 7.68
CA ILE A 12 -8.24 -1.68 7.68
C ILE A 12 -7.39 -2.50 6.68
N VAL A 13 -7.15 -1.98 5.48
CA VAL A 13 -6.32 -2.64 4.47
C VAL A 13 -4.88 -2.79 4.97
N ALA A 14 -4.30 -1.74 5.54
CA ALA A 14 -2.96 -1.78 6.09
C ALA A 14 -2.81 -2.80 7.22
N ALA A 15 -3.78 -2.86 8.14
CA ALA A 15 -3.79 -3.87 9.19
C ALA A 15 -3.82 -5.31 8.63
N GLY A 16 -4.62 -5.55 7.59
CA GLY A 16 -4.70 -6.84 6.92
C GLY A 16 -3.39 -7.25 6.24
N VAL A 17 -2.76 -6.32 5.51
CA VAL A 17 -1.47 -6.58 4.84
C VAL A 17 -0.37 -6.86 5.87
N ASN A 18 -0.27 -6.04 6.92
CA ASN A 18 0.73 -6.20 7.96
C ASN A 18 0.57 -7.51 8.76
N ALA A 19 -0.67 -7.96 9.00
CA ALA A 19 -0.93 -9.24 9.66
C ALA A 19 -0.50 -10.45 8.82
N LEU A 20 -0.43 -10.30 7.49
CA LEU A 20 -0.01 -11.33 6.56
C LEU A 20 1.49 -11.27 6.25
N HIS A 21 2.20 -10.26 6.72
CA HIS A 21 3.63 -10.10 6.50
C HIS A 21 4.42 -11.22 7.19
N SER A 22 5.13 -12.01 6.40
CA SER A 22 6.05 -13.04 6.89
C SER A 22 7.18 -13.26 5.87
N PRO A 23 8.34 -13.80 6.28
CA PRO A 23 9.45 -14.09 5.36
C PRO A 23 9.10 -15.05 4.22
N GLU A 24 8.02 -15.81 4.34
CA GLU A 24 7.57 -16.81 3.36
C GLU A 24 6.53 -16.25 2.37
N LYS A 25 6.07 -15.01 2.57
CA LYS A 25 5.00 -14.39 1.80
C LYS A 25 5.45 -13.09 1.16
N ALA A 26 5.08 -12.91 -0.10
CA ALA A 26 5.26 -11.65 -0.82
C ALA A 26 3.90 -10.99 -1.07
N ALA A 27 3.84 -9.67 -0.93
CA ALA A 27 2.66 -8.87 -1.24
C ALA A 27 3.05 -7.74 -2.19
N ILE A 28 2.20 -7.46 -3.18
CA ILE A 28 2.33 -6.32 -4.07
C ILE A 28 1.15 -5.39 -3.81
N VAL A 29 1.44 -4.17 -3.40
CA VAL A 29 0.43 -3.14 -3.13
C VAL A 29 0.44 -2.14 -4.27
N ILE A 30 -0.67 -2.06 -5.01
CA ILE A 30 -0.84 -1.10 -6.11
C ILE A 30 -1.70 0.04 -5.58
N THR A 31 -1.13 1.25 -5.52
CA THR A 31 -1.83 2.45 -5.06
C THR A 31 -1.38 3.67 -5.85
N HIS A 32 -2.29 4.62 -6.03
CA HIS A 32 -1.98 5.99 -6.44
C HIS A 32 -2.03 6.98 -5.26
N TYR A 33 -2.34 6.50 -4.05
CA TYR A 33 -2.36 7.30 -2.83
C TYR A 33 -1.03 7.17 -2.09
N GLN A 34 -0.29 8.27 -2.02
CA GLN A 34 0.97 8.33 -1.26
C GLN A 34 0.75 8.05 0.24
N ARG A 35 -0.41 8.45 0.79
CA ARG A 35 -0.77 8.25 2.20
C ARG A 35 -0.82 6.78 2.64
N LEU A 36 -0.99 5.83 1.72
CA LEU A 36 -0.95 4.42 2.09
C LEU A 36 0.45 4.00 2.58
N LEU A 37 1.50 4.65 2.08
CA LEU A 37 2.89 4.42 2.49
C LEU A 37 3.16 4.87 3.93
N ASP A 38 2.29 5.69 4.52
CA ASP A 38 2.36 6.07 5.94
C ASP A 38 1.89 4.92 6.87
N TYR A 39 1.13 3.95 6.33
CA TYR A 39 0.55 2.83 7.09
C TYR A 39 1.18 1.46 6.78
N ILE A 40 1.75 1.31 5.58
CA ILE A 40 2.46 0.12 5.13
C ILE A 40 3.86 0.56 4.69
N GLN A 41 4.89 0.06 5.34
CA GLN A 41 6.28 0.31 4.96
C GLN A 41 6.72 -0.75 3.93
N PRO A 42 6.86 -0.41 2.65
CA PRO A 42 7.34 -1.36 1.65
C PRO A 42 8.86 -1.53 1.73
N ASP A 43 9.33 -2.72 1.37
CA ASP A 43 10.77 -2.96 1.17
C ASP A 43 11.29 -2.34 -0.13
N VAL A 44 10.44 -2.34 -1.17
CA VAL A 44 10.76 -1.82 -2.51
C VAL A 44 9.58 -1.03 -3.05
N VAL A 45 9.86 0.12 -3.69
CA VAL A 45 8.86 0.96 -4.35
C VAL A 45 9.13 0.96 -5.85
N HIS A 46 8.07 0.72 -6.64
CA HIS A 46 8.09 0.79 -8.10
C HIS A 46 7.13 1.88 -8.58
N VAL A 47 7.59 2.74 -9.48
CA VAL A 47 6.73 3.77 -10.11
C VAL A 47 6.35 3.32 -11.51
N LEU A 48 5.06 3.18 -11.76
CA LEU A 48 4.54 2.91 -13.10
C LEU A 48 4.34 4.23 -13.85
N TYR A 49 5.10 4.45 -14.91
CA TYR A 49 4.99 5.61 -15.79
C TYR A 49 5.00 5.16 -17.24
N ASP A 50 3.98 5.58 -18.01
CA ASP A 50 3.83 5.25 -19.44
C ASP A 50 3.98 3.73 -19.75
N GLY A 51 3.32 2.89 -18.94
CA GLY A 51 3.34 1.43 -19.10
C GLY A 51 4.65 0.75 -18.72
N LYS A 52 5.62 1.49 -18.15
CA LYS A 52 6.92 0.95 -17.70
C LYS A 52 7.13 1.22 -16.23
N ILE A 53 7.82 0.29 -15.56
CA ILE A 53 8.34 0.51 -14.21
C ILE A 53 9.68 1.23 -14.36
N ILE A 54 9.83 2.37 -13.67
CA ILE A 54 11.08 3.16 -13.63
C ILE A 54 11.70 3.16 -12.24
#